data_AF-A0A291QXR5-F1
#
_entry.id   AF-A0A291QXR5-F1
#
_cell.length_a   1.000
_cell.length_b   1.000
_cell.length_c   1.000
_cell.angle_alpha   90.00
_cell.angle_beta   90.00
_cell.angle_gamma   90.00
#
_symmetry.space_group_name_H-M   'P 1'
#
loop_
_entity.id
_entity.type
_entity.pdbx_description
1 polymer ?
#
loop_
_entity_poly.entity_id
_entity_poly.type
_entity_poly.pdbx_seq_one_letter_code
_entity_poly.pdbx_strand_id
1 'polypeptide(L)'
;MKTYFTKLSLGLIIFASASFFTACKKTETIPAPLEEQNRMTSYQVVNVQGDPIIGAINDQDSTVTVYLPSYRQLTSLQAEISVSEGAVLEEGNLLIEDLMAVIQGDTTVYYHVQAKEESTRRYKLVIIVQQEPLVLEEISPNAEAPQLYTLNLKNIFATLNFNINGIGFVSNYELMKVVLVNEAGQESTPLGISIMNTTNIRKIGVNLTYFNAPGQEIDPVFDWLTATGLYKIRVYNYAQVVTMQNPIQIDVLKN
;
A
#
# COMPACT_ATOMS: atom_id res chain seq x y z
N MET A 1 -18.01 73.85 -93.93
CA MET A 1 -16.79 73.19 -94.47
C MET A 1 -16.40 72.08 -93.50
N LYS A 2 -16.38 70.84 -94.01
CA LYS A 2 -15.99 69.55 -93.38
C LYS A 2 -16.89 68.92 -92.31
N THR A 3 -17.13 67.64 -92.58
CA THR A 3 -18.02 66.60 -92.04
C THR A 3 -17.27 65.60 -91.13
N TYR A 4 -18.03 64.65 -90.57
CA TYR A 4 -17.68 63.33 -89.95
C TYR A 4 -17.54 63.28 -88.41
N PHE A 5 -18.47 62.65 -87.68
CA PHE A 5 -18.57 61.21 -87.29
C PHE A 5 -17.38 60.80 -86.38
N THR A 6 -17.54 60.23 -85.17
CA THR A 6 -17.91 58.81 -84.92
C THR A 6 -18.14 58.52 -83.40
N LYS A 7 -18.93 57.48 -83.13
CA LYS A 7 -19.36 56.76 -81.89
C LYS A 7 -18.32 56.56 -80.76
N LEU A 8 -18.76 56.43 -79.49
CA LEU A 8 -18.69 55.18 -78.67
C LEU A 8 -19.37 55.32 -77.29
N SER A 9 -20.00 54.23 -76.83
CA SER A 9 -20.84 54.03 -75.64
C SER A 9 -20.09 53.60 -74.36
N LEU A 10 -20.59 53.98 -73.16
CA LEU A 10 -20.57 53.28 -71.84
C LEU A 10 -21.12 54.29 -70.81
N GLY A 11 -22.10 54.10 -69.92
CA GLY A 11 -22.73 52.93 -69.32
C GLY A 11 -22.27 52.74 -67.87
N LEU A 12 -22.95 53.33 -66.86
CA LEU A 12 -23.00 52.78 -65.48
C LEU A 12 -24.07 53.46 -64.58
N ILE A 13 -25.09 52.68 -64.20
CA ILE A 13 -25.98 52.83 -63.04
C ILE A 13 -25.61 51.67 -62.09
N ILE A 14 -25.77 51.83 -60.76
CA ILE A 14 -26.20 50.82 -59.73
C ILE A 14 -25.68 51.29 -58.35
N PHE A 15 -26.55 51.79 -57.46
CA PHE A 15 -27.27 51.07 -56.38
C PHE A 15 -26.33 50.45 -55.32
N ALA A 16 -26.12 51.16 -54.21
CA ALA A 16 -25.40 50.67 -53.04
C ALA A 16 -26.36 49.87 -52.13
N SER A 17 -26.29 48.55 -52.25
CA SER A 17 -27.02 47.57 -51.46
C SER A 17 -26.38 47.39 -50.08
N ALA A 18 -27.15 47.61 -49.01
CA ALA A 18 -26.75 47.29 -47.65
C ALA A 18 -26.77 45.76 -47.43
N SER A 19 -25.59 45.14 -47.38
CA SER A 19 -25.44 43.73 -47.01
C SER A 19 -25.21 43.59 -45.52
N PHE A 20 -26.26 43.19 -44.80
CA PHE A 20 -26.17 42.66 -43.44
C PHE A 20 -25.43 41.32 -43.48
N PHE A 21 -24.18 41.28 -43.00
CA PHE A 21 -23.49 40.03 -42.72
C PHE A 21 -23.97 39.48 -41.38
N THR A 22 -24.95 38.57 -41.41
CA THR A 22 -25.27 37.71 -40.26
C THR A 22 -24.21 36.61 -40.19
N ALA A 23 -23.15 36.85 -39.41
CA ALA A 23 -22.18 35.83 -39.06
C ALA A 23 -22.79 34.85 -38.05
N CYS A 24 -23.60 33.91 -38.54
CA CYS A 24 -23.95 32.70 -37.78
C CYS A 24 -22.67 31.87 -37.59
N LYS A 25 -22.02 32.00 -36.43
CA LYS A 25 -21.06 31.00 -35.98
C LYS A 25 -21.85 29.71 -35.72
N LYS A 26 -21.70 28.74 -36.62
CA LYS A 26 -22.20 27.38 -36.42
C LYS A 26 -21.42 26.81 -35.22
N THR A 27 -22.07 26.69 -34.07
CA THR A 27 -21.50 25.99 -32.92
C THR A 27 -21.45 24.52 -33.29
N GLU A 28 -20.27 24.02 -33.65
CA GLU A 28 -20.04 22.59 -33.79
C GLU A 28 -20.00 22.00 -32.38
N THR A 29 -21.09 21.33 -32.00
CA THR A 29 -21.13 20.50 -30.80
C THR A 29 -20.30 19.25 -31.10
N ILE A 30 -19.02 19.26 -30.70
CA ILE A 30 -18.23 18.03 -30.66
C ILE A 30 -18.88 17.18 -29.56
N PRO A 31 -19.48 16.01 -29.88
CA PRO A 31 -20.02 15.15 -28.85
C PRO A 31 -18.89 14.76 -27.90
N ALA A 32 -19.16 14.81 -26.60
CA ALA A 32 -18.20 14.32 -25.61
C ALA A 32 -17.80 12.88 -25.98
N PRO A 33 -16.51 12.53 -25.87
CA PRO A 33 -16.09 11.15 -26.05
C PRO A 33 -16.95 10.24 -25.19
N LEU A 34 -17.45 9.14 -25.76
CA LEU A 34 -18.21 8.16 -25.00
C LEU A 34 -17.32 7.63 -23.87
N GLU A 35 -17.71 7.83 -22.62
CA GLU A 35 -17.00 7.24 -21.51
C GLU A 35 -17.11 5.71 -21.58
N GLU A 36 -16.01 5.03 -21.27
CA GLU A 36 -16.02 3.58 -21.24
C GLU A 36 -16.97 3.05 -20.16
N GLN A 37 -17.74 2.03 -20.52
CA GLN A 37 -18.82 1.51 -19.68
C GLN A 37 -18.37 0.39 -18.74
N ASN A 38 -17.11 -0.02 -18.78
CA ASN A 38 -16.54 -1.04 -17.88
C ASN A 38 -15.73 -0.39 -16.75
N ARG A 39 -16.16 0.77 -16.25
CA ARG A 39 -15.37 1.57 -15.30
C ARG A 39 -15.88 1.49 -13.87
N MET A 40 -14.95 1.64 -12.93
CA MET A 40 -15.27 1.92 -11.54
C MET A 40 -15.54 3.42 -11.41
N THR A 41 -16.65 3.78 -10.77
CA THR A 41 -17.04 5.19 -10.57
C THR A 41 -16.77 5.65 -9.15
N SER A 42 -16.73 4.73 -8.17
CA SER A 42 -16.32 5.03 -6.80
C SER A 42 -15.69 3.83 -6.12
N TYR A 43 -14.79 4.10 -5.19
CA TYR A 43 -14.24 3.14 -4.24
C TYR A 43 -14.15 3.78 -2.86
N GLN A 44 -14.68 3.11 -1.85
CA GLN A 44 -14.65 3.59 -0.47
C GLN A 44 -14.30 2.47 0.50
N VAL A 45 -13.52 2.78 1.53
CA VAL A 45 -13.34 1.92 2.70
C VAL A 45 -14.35 2.34 3.76
N VAL A 46 -15.26 1.43 4.12
CA VAL A 46 -16.44 1.74 4.95
C VAL A 46 -16.36 1.18 6.37
N ASN A 47 -15.45 0.26 6.67
CA ASN A 47 -15.23 -0.27 8.02
C ASN A 47 -14.38 0.67 8.90
N VAL A 48 -14.67 1.97 8.85
CA VAL A 48 -13.98 3.02 9.61
C VAL A 48 -14.97 3.88 10.39
N GLN A 49 -14.53 4.45 11.50
CA GLN A 49 -15.34 5.41 12.28
C GLN A 49 -15.33 6.80 11.60
N GLY A 50 -16.48 7.44 11.45
CA GLY A 50 -16.60 8.72 10.75
C GLY A 50 -16.68 8.54 9.23
N ASP A 51 -16.09 9.48 8.47
CA ASP A 51 -16.18 9.45 7.02
C ASP A 51 -15.40 8.27 6.39
N PRO A 52 -15.94 7.63 5.34
CA PRO A 52 -15.23 6.60 4.58
C PRO A 52 -13.91 7.10 3.99
N ILE A 53 -12.93 6.20 3.83
CA ILE A 53 -11.69 6.53 3.12
C ILE A 53 -11.92 6.35 1.63
N ILE A 54 -11.83 7.44 0.86
CA ILE A 54 -12.06 7.42 -0.58
C ILE A 54 -10.81 6.92 -1.31
N GLY A 55 -10.99 5.97 -2.23
CA GLY A 55 -9.96 5.50 -3.15
C GLY A 55 -9.89 6.36 -4.42
N ALA A 56 -8.68 6.67 -4.86
CA ALA A 56 -8.44 7.35 -6.13
C ALA A 56 -8.42 6.32 -7.27
N ILE A 57 -9.38 6.43 -8.19
CA ILE A 57 -9.48 5.56 -9.36
C ILE A 57 -8.68 6.18 -10.51
N ASN A 58 -7.85 5.37 -11.15
CA ASN A 58 -7.15 5.73 -12.37
C ASN A 58 -7.46 4.68 -13.44
N ASP A 59 -8.31 5.07 -14.39
CA ASP A 59 -8.74 4.20 -15.48
C ASP A 59 -7.64 3.94 -16.50
N GLN A 60 -6.71 4.88 -16.71
CA GLN A 60 -5.62 4.68 -17.65
C GLN A 60 -4.70 3.53 -17.21
N ASP A 61 -4.39 3.49 -15.91
CA ASP A 61 -3.52 2.46 -15.33
C ASP A 61 -4.31 1.26 -14.78
N SER A 62 -5.65 1.33 -14.80
CA SER A 62 -6.54 0.37 -14.16
C SER A 62 -6.14 0.11 -12.70
N THR A 63 -6.03 1.19 -11.93
CA THR A 63 -5.68 1.11 -10.50
C THR A 63 -6.68 1.84 -9.63
N VAL A 64 -6.80 1.36 -8.39
CA VAL A 64 -7.46 2.09 -7.30
C VAL A 64 -6.42 2.27 -6.20
N THR A 65 -6.11 3.52 -5.86
CA THR A 65 -5.16 3.83 -4.80
C THR A 65 -5.87 4.32 -3.56
N VAL A 66 -5.70 3.60 -2.44
CA VAL A 66 -6.24 3.98 -1.13
C VAL A 66 -5.10 4.52 -0.28
N TYR A 67 -5.24 5.78 0.15
CA TYR A 67 -4.34 6.39 1.12
C TYR A 67 -4.88 6.14 2.53
N LEU A 68 -4.25 5.22 3.26
CA LEU A 68 -4.70 4.80 4.57
C LEU A 68 -3.97 5.60 5.67
N PRO A 69 -4.68 6.40 6.48
CA PRO A 69 -4.04 7.10 7.59
C PRO A 69 -3.57 6.10 8.65
N SER A 70 -2.29 6.13 9.01
CA SER A 70 -1.67 5.15 9.92
C SER A 70 -2.30 5.13 11.32
N TYR A 71 -2.86 6.24 11.80
CA TYR A 71 -3.54 6.32 13.09
C TYR A 71 -4.83 5.48 13.17
N ARG A 72 -5.37 5.02 12.02
CA ARG A 72 -6.54 4.13 11.98
C ARG A 72 -6.19 2.67 12.30
N GLN A 73 -4.94 2.26 12.08
CA GLN A 73 -4.41 0.95 12.46
C GLN A 73 -5.32 -0.22 12.05
N LEU A 74 -5.84 -0.16 10.81
CA LEU A 74 -6.76 -1.18 10.30
C LEU A 74 -6.03 -2.51 10.11
N THR A 75 -6.62 -3.60 10.59
CA THR A 75 -6.20 -4.98 10.34
C THR A 75 -6.96 -5.61 9.17
N SER A 76 -8.14 -5.06 8.85
CA SER A 76 -8.99 -5.48 7.73
C SER A 76 -9.55 -4.28 6.98
N LEU A 77 -9.98 -4.49 5.73
CA LEU A 77 -10.54 -3.45 4.87
C LEU A 77 -11.83 -3.95 4.24
N GLN A 78 -12.93 -3.21 4.44
CA GLN A 78 -14.20 -3.45 3.76
C GLN A 78 -14.45 -2.37 2.71
N ALA A 79 -14.58 -2.78 1.45
CA ALA A 79 -14.77 -1.93 0.29
C ALA A 79 -16.25 -1.80 -0.08
N GLU A 80 -16.66 -0.59 -0.45
CA GLU A 80 -17.88 -0.30 -1.19
C GLU A 80 -17.48 0.28 -2.55
N ILE A 81 -18.03 -0.29 -3.63
CA ILE A 81 -17.62 0.00 -5.00
C ILE A 81 -18.86 0.31 -5.84
N SER A 82 -18.84 1.45 -6.54
CA SER A 82 -19.79 1.74 -7.62
C SER A 82 -19.12 1.60 -8.98
N VAL A 83 -19.88 1.21 -9.98
CA VAL A 83 -19.42 1.03 -11.36
C VAL A 83 -20.31 1.84 -12.32
N SER A 84 -19.92 1.93 -13.60
CA SER A 84 -20.71 2.61 -14.64
C SER A 84 -22.13 2.02 -14.76
N GLU A 85 -23.07 2.82 -15.29
CA GLU A 85 -24.45 2.39 -15.45
C GLU A 85 -24.57 1.13 -16.33
N GLY A 86 -25.27 0.11 -15.83
CA GLY A 86 -25.42 -1.17 -16.52
C GLY A 86 -24.20 -2.08 -16.48
N ALA A 87 -23.09 -1.65 -15.85
CA ALA A 87 -21.96 -2.50 -15.54
C ALA A 87 -22.19 -3.28 -14.24
N VAL A 88 -21.39 -4.34 -14.04
CA VAL A 88 -21.39 -5.17 -12.84
C VAL A 88 -19.96 -5.40 -12.35
N LEU A 89 -19.81 -5.57 -11.03
CA LEU A 89 -18.59 -6.09 -10.45
C LEU A 89 -18.69 -7.63 -10.47
N GLU A 90 -18.01 -8.29 -11.42
CA GLU A 90 -18.06 -9.75 -11.58
C GLU A 90 -17.28 -10.47 -10.48
N GLU A 91 -16.10 -9.94 -10.14
CA GLU A 91 -15.21 -10.54 -9.16
C GLU A 91 -14.51 -9.45 -8.34
N GLY A 92 -14.32 -9.73 -7.06
CA GLY A 92 -13.62 -8.84 -6.16
C GLY A 92 -13.92 -9.16 -4.71
N ASN A 93 -12.89 -9.33 -3.90
CA ASN A 93 -13.08 -9.47 -2.47
C ASN A 93 -13.38 -8.08 -1.87
N LEU A 94 -14.62 -7.88 -1.43
CA LEU A 94 -15.03 -6.66 -0.74
C LEU A 94 -14.60 -6.63 0.73
N LEU A 95 -14.15 -7.74 1.30
CA LEU A 95 -13.62 -7.81 2.67
C LEU A 95 -12.23 -8.44 2.68
N ILE A 96 -11.21 -7.61 2.78
CA ILE A 96 -9.83 -8.05 2.97
C ILE A 96 -9.62 -8.26 4.47
N GLU A 97 -9.62 -9.51 4.92
CA GLU A 97 -9.43 -9.87 6.33
C GLU A 97 -7.96 -9.75 6.76
N ASP A 98 -7.02 -10.17 5.90
CA ASP A 98 -5.58 -10.01 6.11
C ASP A 98 -5.06 -8.82 5.29
N LEU A 99 -5.29 -7.61 5.82
CA LEU A 99 -4.81 -6.39 5.19
C LEU A 99 -3.28 -6.30 5.17
N MET A 100 -2.62 -6.96 6.13
CA MET A 100 -1.17 -6.92 6.28
C MET A 100 -0.47 -7.60 5.12
N ALA A 101 -0.95 -8.76 4.68
CA ALA A 101 -0.43 -9.44 3.49
C ALA A 101 -0.54 -8.57 2.23
N VAL A 102 -1.59 -7.74 2.12
CA VAL A 102 -1.76 -6.81 0.98
C VAL A 102 -0.78 -5.64 1.09
N ILE A 103 -0.67 -5.03 2.26
CA ILE A 103 0.23 -3.88 2.49
C ILE A 103 1.70 -4.29 2.31
N GLN A 104 2.09 -5.48 2.75
CA GLN A 104 3.46 -5.99 2.65
C GLN A 104 3.79 -6.58 1.27
N GLY A 105 2.79 -6.71 0.39
CA GLY A 105 2.97 -7.17 -0.99
C GLY A 105 2.93 -8.69 -1.17
N ASP A 106 2.60 -9.44 -0.13
CA ASP A 106 2.43 -10.91 -0.18
C ASP A 106 1.16 -11.32 -0.94
N THR A 107 0.15 -10.45 -0.95
CA THR A 107 -1.12 -10.66 -1.67
C THR A 107 -1.45 -9.46 -2.55
N THR A 108 -1.93 -9.71 -3.78
CA THR A 108 -2.46 -8.67 -4.66
C THR A 108 -3.96 -8.81 -4.84
N VAL A 109 -4.69 -7.71 -4.66
CA VAL A 109 -6.15 -7.66 -4.81
C VAL A 109 -6.53 -7.01 -6.13
N TYR A 110 -7.50 -7.62 -6.81
CA TYR A 110 -8.06 -7.13 -8.06
C TYR A 110 -9.59 -7.06 -8.01
N TYR A 111 -10.15 -6.13 -8.77
CA TYR A 111 -11.58 -5.95 -8.98
C TYR A 111 -11.89 -6.00 -10.48
N HIS A 112 -12.88 -6.81 -10.88
CA HIS A 112 -13.27 -6.98 -12.27
C HIS A 112 -14.61 -6.31 -12.53
N VAL A 113 -14.60 -5.27 -13.38
CA VAL A 113 -15.79 -4.57 -13.84
C VAL A 113 -16.11 -5.02 -15.26
N GLN A 114 -17.34 -5.50 -15.48
CA GLN A 114 -17.84 -5.90 -16.78
C GLN A 114 -18.97 -4.96 -17.21
N ALA A 115 -18.85 -4.39 -18.41
CA ALA A 115 -19.92 -3.62 -19.02
C ALA A 115 -21.03 -4.53 -19.55
N LYS A 116 -22.20 -3.95 -19.82
CA LYS A 116 -23.32 -4.64 -20.50
C LYS A 116 -22.95 -5.25 -21.85
N GLU A 117 -22.00 -4.64 -22.57
CA GLU A 117 -21.50 -5.12 -23.87
C GLU A 117 -20.30 -6.08 -23.72
N GLU A 118 -20.19 -6.75 -22.55
CA GLU A 118 -19.20 -7.78 -22.21
C GLU A 118 -17.73 -7.32 -22.16
N SER A 119 -17.42 -6.06 -22.45
CA SER A 119 -16.07 -5.53 -22.24
C SER A 119 -15.73 -5.53 -20.74
N THR A 120 -14.55 -6.01 -20.38
CA THR A 120 -14.09 -6.10 -18.98
C THR A 120 -12.91 -5.19 -18.70
N ARG A 121 -12.77 -4.77 -17.44
CA ARG A 121 -11.63 -4.01 -16.93
C ARG A 121 -11.24 -4.52 -15.55
N ARG A 122 -9.93 -4.72 -15.36
CA ARG A 122 -9.36 -5.27 -14.13
C ARG A 122 -8.58 -4.20 -13.38
N TYR A 123 -9.11 -3.75 -12.24
CA TYR A 123 -8.46 -2.78 -11.39
C TYR A 123 -7.57 -3.44 -10.35
N LYS A 124 -6.31 -3.01 -10.22
CA LYS A 124 -5.42 -3.39 -9.11
C LYS A 124 -5.63 -2.45 -7.92
N LEU A 125 -5.86 -3.00 -6.73
CA LEU A 125 -5.83 -2.22 -5.50
C LEU A 125 -4.39 -1.93 -5.09
N VAL A 126 -4.10 -0.66 -4.82
CA VAL A 126 -2.83 -0.18 -4.27
C VAL A 126 -3.13 0.50 -2.94
N ILE A 127 -2.49 0.04 -1.87
CA ILE A 127 -2.66 0.62 -0.54
C ILE A 127 -1.38 1.35 -0.17
N ILE A 128 -1.52 2.64 0.13
CA ILE A 128 -0.42 3.49 0.59
C ILE A 128 -0.75 3.92 2.01
N VAL A 129 -0.05 3.36 2.97
CA VAL A 129 -0.21 3.79 4.36
C VAL A 129 0.60 5.06 4.61
N GLN A 130 -0.06 6.08 5.13
CA GLN A 130 0.56 7.35 5.52
C GLN A 130 1.17 7.21 6.92
N GLN A 131 2.28 6.48 6.99
CA GLN A 131 3.02 6.20 8.22
C GLN A 131 4.34 6.97 8.22
N GLU A 132 4.74 7.48 9.38
CA GLU A 132 6.08 8.00 9.59
C GLU A 132 7.13 6.90 9.41
N PRO A 133 8.35 7.22 8.91
CA PRO A 133 9.40 6.24 8.77
C PRO A 133 9.72 5.52 10.08
N LEU A 134 9.80 4.18 10.03
CA LEU A 134 10.34 3.40 11.14
C LEU A 134 11.87 3.55 11.14
N VAL A 135 12.44 4.04 12.24
CA VAL A 135 13.89 4.15 12.42
C VAL A 135 14.28 3.39 13.67
N LEU A 136 15.17 2.41 13.52
CA LEU A 136 15.64 1.56 14.60
C LEU A 136 17.07 1.94 15.00
N GLU A 137 17.36 1.84 16.29
CA GLU A 137 18.72 1.87 16.81
C GLU A 137 19.32 0.46 16.76
N GLU A 138 20.55 0.35 16.26
CA GLU A 138 21.26 -0.93 16.21
C GLU A 138 21.49 -1.48 17.63
N ILE A 139 21.17 -2.76 17.84
CA ILE A 139 21.52 -3.45 19.11
C ILE A 139 23.03 -3.69 19.18
N SER A 140 23.64 -4.08 18.07
CA SER A 140 25.08 -4.24 17.92
C SER A 140 25.64 -3.00 17.23
N PRO A 141 26.43 -2.13 17.89
CA PRO A 141 27.00 -0.96 17.22
C PRO A 141 28.04 -1.31 16.13
N ASN A 142 28.63 -2.50 16.20
CA ASN A 142 29.65 -2.99 15.27
C ASN A 142 29.33 -4.43 14.84
N ALA A 143 29.32 -4.70 13.53
CA ALA A 143 29.08 -6.02 12.98
C ALA A 143 30.19 -7.05 13.32
N GLU A 144 31.43 -6.60 13.47
CA GLU A 144 32.59 -7.48 13.79
C GLU A 144 32.67 -7.84 15.28
N ALA A 145 31.86 -7.18 16.11
CA ALA A 145 31.76 -7.41 17.54
C ALA A 145 30.28 -7.42 17.96
N PRO A 146 29.50 -8.41 17.50
CA PRO A 146 28.06 -8.45 17.74
C PRO A 146 27.75 -8.59 19.23
N GLN A 147 26.64 -8.00 19.67
CA GLN A 147 26.12 -8.22 21.01
C GLN A 147 25.79 -9.71 21.18
N LEU A 148 26.45 -10.34 22.15
CA LEU A 148 26.26 -11.76 22.45
C LEU A 148 25.11 -11.95 23.45
N TYR A 149 24.28 -12.96 23.15
CA TYR A 149 23.29 -13.53 24.05
C TYR A 149 23.52 -15.03 24.19
N THR A 150 23.40 -15.55 25.40
CA THR A 150 23.53 -16.99 25.67
C THR A 150 22.20 -17.54 26.13
N LEU A 151 21.78 -18.65 25.52
CA LEU A 151 20.55 -19.35 25.83
C LEU A 151 20.89 -20.78 26.29
N ASN A 152 20.65 -21.06 27.57
CA ASN A 152 20.97 -22.37 28.16
C ASN A 152 19.75 -23.29 28.20
N LEU A 153 19.57 -24.10 27.15
CA LEU A 153 18.43 -25.02 26.98
C LEU A 153 18.53 -26.28 27.84
N LYS A 154 19.62 -26.47 28.59
CA LYS A 154 19.76 -27.58 29.55
C LYS A 154 18.84 -27.43 30.76
N ASN A 155 18.44 -26.20 31.05
CA ASN A 155 17.50 -25.89 32.12
C ASN A 155 16.06 -26.12 31.62
N ILE A 156 15.17 -26.48 32.54
CA ILE A 156 13.72 -26.54 32.25
C ILE A 156 13.14 -25.20 31.81
N PHE A 157 13.84 -24.10 32.12
CA PHE A 157 13.46 -22.73 31.76
C PHE A 157 14.70 -21.96 31.33
N ALA A 158 14.58 -21.25 30.20
CA ALA A 158 15.58 -20.29 29.75
C ALA A 158 14.88 -19.10 29.10
N THR A 159 15.48 -17.92 29.20
CA THR A 159 14.93 -16.72 28.56
C THR A 159 16.04 -15.89 27.95
N LEU A 160 15.76 -15.34 26.78
CA LEU A 160 16.58 -14.34 26.12
C LEU A 160 15.72 -13.08 25.99
N ASN A 161 16.26 -11.96 26.46
CA ASN A 161 15.58 -10.67 26.45
C ASN A 161 16.50 -9.63 25.84
N PHE A 162 15.95 -8.81 24.95
CA PHE A 162 16.60 -7.60 24.48
C PHE A 162 15.57 -6.52 24.19
N ASN A 163 16.05 -5.30 24.02
CA ASN A 163 15.19 -4.18 23.70
C ASN A 163 15.54 -3.65 22.32
N ILE A 164 14.51 -3.35 21.54
CA ILE A 164 14.63 -2.61 20.29
C ILE A 164 14.23 -1.18 20.61
N ASN A 165 15.15 -0.24 20.43
CA ASN A 165 14.86 1.18 20.56
C ASN A 165 14.69 1.81 19.17
N GLY A 166 13.92 2.89 19.08
CA GLY A 166 13.66 3.57 17.83
C GLY A 166 12.49 4.55 17.88
N ILE A 167 12.03 4.97 16.71
CA ILE A 167 10.88 5.85 16.52
C ILE A 167 10.02 5.36 15.34
N GLY A 168 8.76 5.81 15.27
CA GLY A 168 7.84 5.45 14.19
C GLY A 168 7.06 4.16 14.43
N PHE A 169 7.15 3.57 15.63
CA PHE A 169 6.34 2.42 16.04
C PHE A 169 4.85 2.76 16.09
N VAL A 170 4.01 1.83 15.63
CA VAL A 170 2.55 1.94 15.82
C VAL A 170 2.15 1.51 17.22
N SER A 171 1.04 2.05 17.73
CA SER A 171 0.59 1.75 19.11
C SER A 171 -0.04 0.37 19.28
N ASN A 172 -0.62 -0.20 18.23
CA ASN A 172 -1.16 -1.56 18.23
C ASN A 172 -0.05 -2.57 17.94
N TYR A 173 0.30 -3.38 18.94
CA TYR A 173 1.34 -4.41 18.78
C TYR A 173 0.91 -5.59 17.91
N GLU A 174 -0.39 -5.80 17.67
CA GLU A 174 -0.86 -6.83 16.72
C GLU A 174 -0.43 -6.51 15.27
N LEU A 175 -0.13 -5.24 14.99
CA LEU A 175 0.43 -4.78 13.72
C LEU A 175 1.97 -4.81 13.70
N MET A 176 2.59 -5.31 14.77
CA MET A 176 4.03 -5.42 14.89
C MET A 176 4.45 -6.90 14.93
N LYS A 177 5.53 -7.23 14.25
CA LYS A 177 6.16 -8.54 14.28
C LYS A 177 7.67 -8.35 14.31
N VAL A 178 8.35 -9.07 15.19
CA VAL A 178 9.82 -9.11 15.23
C VAL A 178 10.26 -10.52 14.90
N VAL A 179 11.23 -10.66 14.00
CA VAL A 179 11.84 -11.94 13.63
C VAL A 179 13.35 -11.83 13.64
N LEU A 180 14.01 -12.97 13.83
CA LEU A 180 15.43 -13.13 13.52
C LEU A 180 15.59 -13.49 12.06
N VAL A 181 16.66 -13.00 11.44
CA VAL A 181 17.05 -13.33 10.07
C VAL A 181 18.45 -13.93 10.12
N ASN A 182 18.60 -15.19 9.71
CA ASN A 182 19.90 -15.86 9.69
C ASN A 182 20.78 -15.38 8.51
N GLU A 183 22.01 -15.87 8.44
CA GLU A 183 22.96 -15.52 7.37
C GLU A 183 22.49 -15.94 5.97
N ALA A 184 21.63 -16.97 5.88
CA ALA A 184 21.00 -17.40 4.63
C ALA A 184 19.80 -16.51 4.22
N GLY A 185 19.46 -15.50 5.03
CA GLY A 185 18.33 -14.60 4.79
C GLY A 185 16.96 -15.17 5.16
N GLN A 186 16.91 -16.32 5.84
CA GLN A 186 15.68 -16.96 6.28
C GLN A 186 15.19 -16.35 7.60
N GLU A 187 13.88 -16.22 7.75
CA GLU A 187 13.23 -15.71 8.97
C GLU A 187 12.93 -16.83 9.98
N SER A 188 13.00 -16.49 11.26
CA SER A 188 12.42 -17.29 12.34
C SER A 188 10.89 -17.15 12.38
N THR A 189 10.24 -17.95 13.23
CA THR A 189 8.90 -17.62 13.73
C THR A 189 8.91 -16.25 14.45
N PRO A 190 7.75 -15.55 14.52
CA PRO A 190 7.62 -14.30 15.29
C PRO A 190 8.07 -14.47 16.74
N LEU A 191 8.90 -13.54 17.22
CA LEU A 191 9.29 -13.47 18.62
C LEU A 191 8.21 -12.79 19.45
N GLY A 192 8.14 -13.17 20.73
CA GLY A 192 7.29 -12.48 21.70
C GLY A 192 7.71 -11.03 21.88
N ILE A 193 6.76 -10.10 21.73
CA ILE A 193 6.97 -8.67 21.94
C ILE A 193 6.16 -8.16 23.13
N SER A 194 6.75 -7.20 23.83
CA SER A 194 6.13 -6.50 24.95
C SER A 194 6.32 -4.99 24.76
N ILE A 195 5.23 -4.24 24.94
CA ILE A 195 5.25 -2.78 24.94
C ILE A 195 4.85 -2.28 26.33
N MET A 196 5.68 -1.43 26.92
CA MET A 196 5.41 -0.91 28.28
C MET A 196 4.67 0.43 28.28
N ASN A 197 4.48 1.07 27.12
CA ASN A 197 3.74 2.32 26.95
C ASN A 197 3.05 2.32 25.58
N THR A 198 1.78 2.73 25.49
CA THR A 198 0.98 2.71 24.25
C THR A 198 0.90 4.06 23.54
N THR A 199 1.35 5.14 24.16
CA THR A 199 1.15 6.52 23.64
C THR A 199 2.33 7.07 22.85
N ASN A 200 3.56 6.71 23.22
CA ASN A 200 4.77 7.04 22.49
C ASN A 200 5.77 5.90 22.67
N ILE A 201 5.65 4.90 21.80
CA ILE A 201 6.53 3.74 21.82
C ILE A 201 7.87 4.18 21.22
N ARG A 202 8.90 4.16 22.06
CA ARG A 202 10.30 4.29 21.64
C ARG A 202 11.11 3.03 21.86
N LYS A 203 10.47 2.02 22.43
CA LYS A 203 11.09 0.82 22.95
C LYS A 203 10.12 -0.34 22.89
N ILE A 204 10.56 -1.43 22.26
CA ILE A 204 9.89 -2.74 22.27
C ILE A 204 10.79 -3.69 23.04
N GLY A 205 10.26 -4.36 24.06
CA GLY A 205 10.94 -5.48 24.70
C GLY A 205 10.66 -6.76 23.92
N VAL A 206 11.70 -7.47 23.52
CA VAL A 206 11.60 -8.75 22.86
C VAL A 206 11.98 -9.84 23.85
N ASN A 207 11.13 -10.85 23.96
CA ASN A 207 11.32 -11.99 24.83
C ASN A 207 11.23 -13.28 24.02
N LEU A 208 12.22 -14.13 24.22
CA LEU A 208 12.19 -15.52 23.79
C LEU A 208 12.28 -16.39 25.03
N THR A 209 11.22 -17.15 25.32
CA THR A 209 11.12 -18.00 26.52
C THR A 209 11.04 -19.46 26.15
N TYR A 210 11.99 -20.23 26.64
CA TYR A 210 12.03 -21.68 26.57
C TYR A 210 11.48 -22.26 27.86
N PHE A 211 10.51 -23.16 27.75
CA PHE A 211 10.00 -23.91 28.90
C PHE A 211 9.76 -25.37 28.52
N ASN A 212 10.63 -26.25 29.00
CA ASN A 212 10.58 -27.68 28.74
C ASN A 212 9.91 -28.40 29.91
N ALA A 213 8.58 -28.44 29.87
CA ALA A 213 7.76 -29.20 30.78
C ALA A 213 6.91 -30.24 30.02
N PRO A 214 6.58 -31.39 30.62
CA PRO A 214 5.77 -32.41 29.97
C PRO A 214 4.45 -31.84 29.42
N GLY A 215 4.19 -32.07 28.13
CA GLY A 215 2.97 -31.61 27.46
C GLY A 215 2.96 -30.14 27.06
N GLN A 216 4.08 -29.42 27.16
CA GLN A 216 4.23 -28.08 26.60
C GLN A 216 4.82 -28.14 25.18
N GLU A 217 4.22 -27.37 24.28
CA GLU A 217 4.78 -27.15 22.94
C GLU A 217 5.95 -26.17 23.05
N ILE A 218 7.08 -26.54 22.45
CA ILE A 218 8.28 -25.70 22.40
C ILE A 218 8.20 -24.87 21.12
N ASP A 219 8.42 -23.56 21.23
CA ASP A 219 8.42 -22.66 20.07
C ASP A 219 9.43 -23.16 19.01
N PRO A 220 9.02 -23.32 17.73
CA PRO A 220 9.89 -23.81 16.66
C PRO A 220 11.19 -23.01 16.48
N VAL A 221 11.25 -21.76 16.95
CA VAL A 221 12.48 -20.95 16.90
C VAL A 221 13.66 -21.63 17.62
N PHE A 222 13.43 -22.44 18.66
CA PHE A 222 14.53 -23.09 19.39
C PHE A 222 15.20 -24.22 18.58
N ASP A 223 14.44 -24.86 17.70
CA ASP A 223 14.98 -25.83 16.74
C ASP A 223 15.65 -25.14 15.55
N TRP A 224 15.12 -23.97 15.16
CA TRP A 224 15.69 -23.14 14.11
C TRP A 224 17.05 -22.53 14.48
N LEU A 225 17.28 -22.21 15.76
CA LEU A 225 18.56 -21.68 16.23
C LEU A 225 19.68 -22.73 16.18
N THR A 226 20.81 -22.32 15.60
CA THR A 226 22.07 -23.07 15.63
C THR A 226 22.75 -23.00 17.00
N ALA A 227 23.77 -23.84 17.23
CA ALA A 227 24.55 -23.82 18.48
C ALA A 227 25.25 -22.47 18.71
N THR A 228 25.77 -21.86 17.65
CA THR A 228 26.25 -20.47 17.62
C THR A 228 25.82 -19.90 16.27
N GLY A 229 25.16 -18.75 16.28
CA GLY A 229 24.69 -18.13 15.05
C GLY A 229 24.62 -16.61 15.12
N LEU A 230 24.76 -15.98 13.97
CA LEU A 230 24.58 -14.56 13.75
C LEU A 230 23.20 -14.29 13.15
N TYR A 231 22.49 -13.34 13.74
CA TYR A 231 21.12 -13.05 13.37
C TYR A 231 20.88 -11.55 13.27
N LYS A 232 20.37 -11.08 12.13
CA LYS A 232 19.83 -9.72 12.03
C LYS A 232 18.42 -9.69 12.60
N ILE A 233 18.02 -8.52 13.09
CA ILE A 233 16.66 -8.31 13.61
C ILE A 233 15.85 -7.59 12.56
N ARG A 234 14.72 -8.18 12.17
CA ARG A 234 13.75 -7.56 11.27
C ARG A 234 12.48 -7.24 12.04
N VAL A 235 12.04 -5.99 11.90
CA VAL A 235 10.83 -5.46 12.52
C VAL A 235 9.85 -5.11 11.42
N TYR A 236 8.72 -5.79 11.45
CA TYR A 236 7.51 -5.42 10.74
C TYR A 236 6.71 -4.52 11.67
N ASN A 237 6.34 -3.34 11.19
CA ASN A 237 5.64 -2.34 11.95
C ASN A 237 4.63 -1.67 11.02
N TYR A 238 3.46 -2.29 10.97
CA TYR A 238 2.42 -2.00 10.01
C TYR A 238 2.91 -2.03 8.56
N ALA A 239 2.97 -0.89 7.86
CA ALA A 239 3.43 -0.83 6.48
C ALA A 239 4.95 -0.77 6.32
N GLN A 240 5.68 -0.61 7.42
CA GLN A 240 7.14 -0.51 7.39
C GLN A 240 7.77 -1.84 7.75
N VAL A 241 8.80 -2.23 7.00
CA VAL A 241 9.64 -3.39 7.30
C VAL A 241 11.09 -2.92 7.33
N VAL A 242 11.73 -3.00 8.49
CA VAL A 242 13.11 -2.55 8.69
C VAL A 242 13.94 -3.69 9.22
N THR A 243 15.10 -3.94 8.60
CA THR A 243 16.09 -4.89 9.08
C THR A 243 17.30 -4.12 9.59
N MET A 244 17.69 -4.37 10.84
CA MET A 244 18.94 -3.86 11.40
C MET A 244 20.12 -4.36 10.58
N GLN A 245 21.16 -3.53 10.44
CA GLN A 245 22.31 -3.83 9.61
C GLN A 245 23.26 -4.80 10.31
N ASN A 246 23.48 -4.62 11.62
CA ASN A 246 24.45 -5.39 12.38
C ASN A 246 23.76 -6.58 13.07
N PRO A 247 24.32 -7.80 12.97
CA PRO A 247 23.73 -8.95 13.63
C PRO A 247 23.95 -8.93 15.15
N ILE A 248 23.11 -9.66 15.88
CA ILE A 248 23.41 -10.15 17.22
C ILE A 248 23.95 -11.58 17.13
N GLN A 249 24.73 -12.00 18.12
CA GLN A 249 25.16 -13.40 18.24
C GLN A 249 24.30 -14.10 19.30
N ILE A 250 23.80 -15.29 18.99
CA ILE A 250 23.12 -16.15 19.95
C ILE A 250 23.89 -17.47 20.05
N ASP A 251 24.35 -17.77 21.26
CA ASP A 251 24.94 -19.06 21.62
C ASP A 251 23.91 -19.90 22.36
N VAL A 252 23.55 -21.04 21.78
CA VAL A 252 22.60 -21.99 22.35
C VAL A 252 23.35 -23.17 22.95
N LEU A 253 23.30 -23.29 24.28
CA LEU A 253 23.85 -24.43 24.99
C LEU A 253 22.80 -25.55 25.00
N LYS A 254 22.88 -26.42 24.00
CA LYS A 254 22.17 -27.72 23.96
C LYS A 254 23.02 -28.75 24.74
N ASN A 255 22.39 -29.66 25.50
CA ASN A 255 22.87 -30.95 26.03
C ASN A 255 22.11 -31.34 27.30
#